data_AF-A0A4Q6XWQ9-F1
#
_entry.id   AF-A0A4Q6XWQ9-F1
#
_cell.length_a   1.000
_cell.length_b   1.000
_cell.length_c   1.000
_cell.angle_alpha   90.00
_cell.angle_beta   90.00
_cell.angle_gamma   90.00
#
_symmetry.space_group_name_H-M   'P 1'
#
loop_
_entity.id
_entity.type
_entity.pdbx_description
1 polymer ?
#
loop_
_entity_poly.entity_id
_entity_poly.type
_entity_poly.pdbx_seq_one_letter_code
_entity_poly.pdbx_strand_id
1 'polypeptide(L)'
;MIKSKQTVLTRMGGRLAPRGSIDAVAGGRIIGWALGHGQLEVEAWLGDTCVARCIPSVDRPDVAAAFPGRRGSEVCGFSIDLPSDTLKGAFVGEVKIVARPARPWPSATLANLHIAAPLAVRSLAEPSTSGIRGPFPRDVIDTVAVYWPQDCMDLATAAGQQRFADRLLAIMATPDLNALPAIADYARYLTDTMAHCRFVERHFPQTNPKASSGAADFHCKPNSIRELFPIIHQLYVLKSWGVDGDFAEFGCFKGYSSSMLSYACAHLGLKMHIFDSFEGLPPSEKSGYDAGQYAGSLDEVTDHVTRFGAIEAVEFHKGFFADTFRDWRPPQLMCLWMDVDLEVSSRDLMVAADRLSPEATLFSHECTAGIFVEGAIVTQPSPDNPIPPMLARHNELQRPLTGHYVAGYTGAFWPRDTGVPVINTEVLMNLARKLA
;
A
#
# COMPACT_ATOMS: atom_id res chain seq x y z
N MET A 1 -2.82 49.98 -19.96
CA MET A 1 -1.88 50.25 -18.85
C MET A 1 -2.25 49.65 -17.48
N ILE A 2 -3.41 48.99 -17.31
CA ILE A 2 -3.85 48.46 -15.99
C ILE A 2 -3.45 46.98 -15.78
N LYS A 3 -3.49 46.14 -16.84
CA LYS A 3 -3.06 44.72 -16.78
C LYS A 3 -1.55 44.51 -16.53
N SER A 4 -0.70 45.46 -16.89
CA SER A 4 0.76 45.36 -16.64
C SER A 4 1.15 45.66 -15.19
N LYS A 5 0.38 46.50 -14.47
CA LYS A 5 0.64 46.78 -13.04
C LYS A 5 0.29 45.59 -12.14
N GLN A 6 -0.81 44.89 -12.40
CA GLN A 6 -1.21 43.69 -11.63
C GLN A 6 -0.15 42.58 -11.74
N THR A 7 0.31 42.29 -12.96
CA THR A 7 1.33 41.25 -13.21
C THR A 7 2.70 41.58 -12.58
N VAL A 8 3.07 42.87 -12.51
CA VAL A 8 4.27 43.36 -11.83
C VAL A 8 4.13 43.33 -10.30
N LEU A 9 2.95 43.66 -9.76
CA LEU A 9 2.63 43.57 -8.33
C LEU A 9 2.64 42.13 -7.83
N THR A 10 2.16 41.15 -8.62
CA THR A 10 2.22 39.72 -8.25
C THR A 10 3.66 39.18 -8.30
N ARG A 11 4.48 39.60 -9.29
CA ARG A 11 5.91 39.25 -9.37
C ARG A 11 6.78 39.94 -8.30
N MET A 12 6.48 41.20 -7.95
CA MET A 12 7.15 41.90 -6.85
C MET A 12 6.71 41.36 -5.48
N GLY A 13 5.43 41.03 -5.32
CA GLY A 13 4.88 40.42 -4.09
C GLY A 13 5.58 39.12 -3.71
N GLY A 14 5.87 38.25 -4.69
CA GLY A 14 6.63 37.01 -4.46
C GLY A 14 8.13 37.23 -4.17
N ARG A 15 8.71 38.37 -4.54
CA ARG A 15 10.09 38.75 -4.16
C ARG A 15 10.18 39.41 -2.78
N LEU A 16 9.08 40.04 -2.33
CA LEU A 16 9.01 40.79 -1.08
C LEU A 16 8.46 39.95 0.10
N ALA A 17 7.76 38.85 -0.20
CA ALA A 17 7.28 37.91 0.80
C ALA A 17 8.47 37.25 1.55
N PRO A 18 8.32 36.99 2.86
CA PRO A 18 9.27 36.19 3.61
C PRO A 18 9.49 34.82 2.96
N ARG A 19 10.70 34.29 3.15
CA ARG A 19 11.05 32.91 2.84
C ARG A 19 11.42 32.20 4.12
N GLY A 20 11.22 30.90 4.17
CA GLY A 20 11.61 30.10 5.32
C GLY A 20 11.39 28.63 5.05
N SER A 21 11.86 27.82 5.98
CA SER A 21 11.60 26.39 6.03
C SER A 21 11.41 25.96 7.48
N ILE A 22 10.66 24.89 7.66
CA ILE A 22 10.66 24.13 8.91
C ILE A 22 11.76 23.07 8.77
N ASP A 23 12.61 22.98 9.78
CA ASP A 23 13.68 21.97 9.85
C ASP A 23 13.22 20.76 10.68
N ALA A 24 12.44 20.99 11.74
CA ALA A 24 11.97 19.91 12.62
C ALA A 24 10.67 20.27 13.37
N VAL A 25 9.90 19.23 13.71
CA VAL A 25 8.73 19.29 14.60
C VAL A 25 8.83 18.14 15.60
N ALA A 26 8.76 18.43 16.89
CA ALA A 26 8.81 17.42 17.94
C ALA A 26 8.01 17.86 19.17
N GLY A 27 6.96 17.12 19.55
CA GLY A 27 6.19 17.37 20.76
C GLY A 27 5.63 18.80 20.88
N GLY A 28 5.23 19.41 19.76
CA GLY A 28 4.75 20.80 19.72
C GLY A 28 5.84 21.88 19.66
N ARG A 29 7.13 21.50 19.69
CA ARG A 29 8.24 22.39 19.33
C ARG A 29 8.44 22.39 17.82
N ILE A 30 8.55 23.58 17.24
CA ILE A 30 8.75 23.77 15.81
C ILE A 30 10.00 24.61 15.60
N ILE A 31 10.95 24.07 14.84
CA ILE A 31 12.24 24.69 14.58
C ILE A 31 12.36 24.94 13.08
N GLY A 32 12.90 26.11 12.72
CA GLY A 32 13.08 26.47 11.32
C GLY A 32 13.87 27.74 11.15
N TRP A 33 13.75 28.34 9.97
CA TRP A 33 14.24 29.68 9.70
C TRP A 33 13.24 30.50 8.91
N ALA A 34 13.29 31.82 9.09
CA ALA A 34 12.45 32.75 8.36
C ALA A 34 13.20 34.06 8.09
N LEU A 35 13.23 34.46 6.82
CA LEU A 35 13.95 35.61 6.32
C LEU A 35 13.02 36.52 5.50
N GLY A 36 12.92 37.78 5.89
CA GLY A 36 12.04 38.78 5.27
C GLY A 36 12.71 40.14 5.13
N HIS A 37 11.93 41.13 4.68
CA HIS A 37 12.37 42.53 4.69
C HIS A 37 12.12 43.15 6.07
N GLY A 38 13.21 43.49 6.76
CA GLY A 38 13.14 44.09 8.09
C GLY A 38 12.87 43.06 9.19
N GLN A 39 12.41 43.54 10.35
CA GLN A 39 12.09 42.69 11.48
C GLN A 39 10.86 41.82 11.17
N LEU A 40 10.98 40.55 11.50
CA LEU A 40 9.99 39.51 11.22
C LEU A 40 9.59 38.82 12.52
N GLU A 41 8.31 38.50 12.64
CA GLU A 41 7.75 37.62 13.66
C GLU A 41 7.29 36.33 12.98
N VAL A 42 7.60 35.19 13.58
CA VAL A 42 7.04 33.89 13.19
C VAL A 42 5.91 33.56 14.14
N GLU A 43 4.73 33.28 13.58
CA GLU A 43 3.50 33.02 14.29
C GLU A 43 3.03 31.58 14.04
N ALA A 44 2.56 30.90 15.08
CA ALA A 44 1.84 29.64 14.95
C ALA A 44 0.34 29.87 15.13
N TRP A 45 -0.45 29.39 14.17
CA TRP A 45 -1.90 29.57 14.12
C TRP A 45 -2.62 28.22 14.17
N LEU A 46 -3.64 28.13 15.04
CA LEU A 46 -4.64 27.06 15.05
C LEU A 46 -5.98 27.65 14.60
N GLY A 47 -6.41 27.28 13.40
CA GLY A 47 -7.53 27.96 12.74
C GLY A 47 -7.26 29.48 12.65
N ASP A 48 -8.15 30.27 13.23
CA ASP A 48 -8.05 31.73 13.27
C ASP A 48 -7.38 32.28 14.53
N THR A 49 -6.81 31.42 15.39
CA THR A 49 -6.18 31.84 16.65
C THR A 49 -4.66 31.74 16.57
N CYS A 50 -3.95 32.85 16.77
CA CYS A 50 -2.49 32.86 16.95
C CYS A 50 -2.16 32.40 18.37
N VAL A 51 -1.50 31.26 18.50
CA VAL A 51 -1.27 30.58 19.78
C VAL A 51 0.15 30.73 20.30
N ALA A 52 1.10 31.02 19.43
CA ALA A 52 2.47 31.31 19.80
C ALA A 52 3.11 32.26 18.78
N ARG A 53 4.13 32.99 19.20
CA ARG A 53 4.94 33.87 18.35
C ARG A 53 6.39 33.91 18.80
N CYS A 54 7.32 34.12 17.89
CA CYS A 54 8.72 34.36 18.22
C CYS A 54 9.39 35.26 17.18
N ILE A 55 10.48 35.92 17.58
CA ILE A 55 11.35 36.65 16.65
C ILE A 55 12.56 35.76 16.34
N PRO A 56 12.87 35.49 15.06
CA PRO A 56 14.07 34.75 14.69
C PRO A 56 15.33 35.37 15.31
N SER A 57 16.13 34.54 15.95
CA SER A 57 17.30 34.94 16.75
C SER A 57 18.39 33.88 16.82
N VAL A 58 18.24 32.75 16.11
CA VAL A 58 19.20 31.64 16.09
C VAL A 58 20.09 31.74 14.86
N ASP A 59 21.39 31.44 15.04
CA ASP A 59 22.38 31.48 13.97
C ASP A 59 22.10 30.46 12.86
N ARG A 60 22.24 30.88 11.59
CA ARG A 60 22.00 30.09 10.38
C ARG A 60 23.03 30.38 9.29
N PRO A 61 24.30 29.95 9.46
CA PRO A 61 25.36 30.18 8.48
C PRO A 61 25.06 29.50 7.13
N ASP A 62 24.32 28.39 7.14
CA ASP A 62 23.84 27.71 5.93
C ASP A 62 22.85 28.59 5.13
N VAL A 63 21.95 29.30 5.82
CA VAL A 63 21.02 30.24 5.18
C VAL A 63 21.76 31.48 4.71
N ALA A 64 22.75 31.96 5.47
CA ALA A 64 23.59 33.07 5.03
C ALA A 64 24.37 32.77 3.76
N ALA A 65 24.95 31.56 3.66
CA ALA A 65 25.63 31.10 2.47
C ALA A 65 24.68 30.98 1.26
N ALA A 66 23.43 30.53 1.48
CA ALA A 66 22.41 30.44 0.43
C ALA A 66 21.83 31.79 0.01
N PHE A 67 21.87 32.80 0.88
CA PHE A 67 21.36 34.16 0.64
C PHE A 67 22.42 35.24 0.93
N PRO A 68 23.54 35.25 0.17
CA PRO A 68 24.66 36.14 0.43
C PRO A 68 24.24 37.61 0.33
N GLY A 69 24.70 38.43 1.28
CA GLY A 69 24.40 39.87 1.34
C GLY A 69 22.99 40.22 1.81
N ARG A 70 22.14 39.23 2.14
CA ARG A 70 20.80 39.49 2.67
C ARG A 70 20.87 39.77 4.17
N ARG A 71 20.56 41.00 4.56
CA ARG A 71 20.58 41.41 5.98
C ARG A 71 19.72 40.49 6.84
N GLY A 72 20.29 39.98 7.92
CA GLY A 72 19.62 39.10 8.88
C GLY A 72 19.68 37.61 8.54
N SER A 73 20.26 37.21 7.40
CA SER A 73 20.39 35.78 7.04
C SER A 73 21.25 34.98 8.02
N GLU A 74 22.25 35.60 8.64
CA GLU A 74 23.11 34.98 9.65
C GLU A 74 22.35 34.59 10.93
N VAL A 75 21.26 35.30 11.26
CA VAL A 75 20.51 35.15 12.51
C VAL A 75 19.01 35.13 12.20
N CYS A 76 18.58 34.11 11.45
CA CYS A 76 17.19 33.97 10.99
C CYS A 76 16.54 32.66 11.40
N GLY A 77 17.21 31.85 12.24
CA GLY A 77 16.62 30.65 12.82
C GLY A 77 15.65 30.99 13.95
N PHE A 78 14.65 30.14 14.14
CA PHE A 78 13.66 30.27 15.21
C PHE A 78 13.35 28.91 15.84
N SER A 79 12.87 28.96 17.08
CA SER A 79 12.26 27.84 17.80
C SER A 79 11.00 28.35 18.48
N ILE A 80 9.87 27.73 18.20
CA ILE A 80 8.58 28.08 18.80
C ILE A 80 8.02 26.86 19.51
N ASP A 81 7.72 27.01 20.80
CA ASP A 81 7.05 25.99 21.61
C ASP A 81 5.56 26.33 21.65
N LEU A 82 4.71 25.41 21.21
CA LEU A 82 3.27 25.54 21.39
C LEU A 82 2.93 25.44 22.89
N PRO A 83 2.12 26.34 23.45
CA PRO A 83 1.76 26.26 24.86
C PRO A 83 1.04 24.95 25.18
N SER A 84 1.36 24.32 26.31
CA SER A 84 0.73 23.08 26.78
C SER A 84 -0.80 23.18 26.81
N ASP A 85 -1.31 24.35 27.20
CA ASP A 85 -2.73 24.60 27.39
C ASP A 85 -3.45 24.90 26.07
N THR A 86 -2.70 25.08 24.98
CA THR A 86 -3.26 25.25 23.64
C THR A 86 -3.74 23.92 23.07
N LEU A 87 -3.02 22.84 23.35
CA LEU A 87 -3.35 21.48 22.89
C LEU A 87 -4.19 20.76 23.94
N LYS A 88 -5.43 21.21 24.12
CA LYS A 88 -6.36 20.61 25.09
C LYS A 88 -6.95 19.31 24.57
N GLY A 89 -7.09 18.35 25.48
CA GLY A 89 -7.80 17.11 25.22
C GLY A 89 -7.16 16.30 24.10
N ALA A 90 -8.00 15.65 23.31
CA ALA A 90 -7.64 14.67 22.30
C ALA A 90 -7.45 15.32 20.91
N PHE A 91 -6.79 16.49 20.86
CA PHE A 91 -6.65 17.26 19.62
C PHE A 91 -5.72 16.58 18.61
N VAL A 92 -6.18 16.50 17.35
CA VAL A 92 -5.38 16.17 16.17
C VAL A 92 -5.77 17.17 15.08
N GLY A 93 -4.80 17.88 14.51
CA GLY A 93 -5.10 18.89 13.51
C GLY A 93 -3.89 19.63 12.95
N GLU A 94 -4.15 20.67 12.17
CA GLU A 94 -3.12 21.44 11.47
C GLU A 94 -2.75 22.72 12.22
N VAL A 95 -1.46 22.99 12.37
CA VAL A 95 -0.88 24.28 12.75
C VAL A 95 -0.28 24.94 11.53
N LYS A 96 -0.68 26.18 11.28
CA LYS A 96 -0.14 27.01 10.23
C LYS A 96 0.97 27.90 10.77
N ILE A 97 2.16 27.83 10.16
CA ILE A 97 3.31 28.67 10.52
C ILE A 97 3.40 29.83 9.54
N VAL A 98 3.33 31.05 10.06
CA VAL A 98 3.27 32.28 9.26
C VAL A 98 4.44 33.19 9.64
N ALA A 99 5.18 33.63 8.64
CA ALA A 99 6.19 34.67 8.76
C ALA A 99 5.55 36.03 8.47
N ARG A 100 5.51 36.92 9.46
CA ARG A 100 4.87 38.24 9.41
C ARG A 100 5.89 39.38 9.60
N PRO A 101 6.11 40.21 8.57
CA PRO A 101 6.95 41.42 8.68
C PRO A 101 6.27 42.56 9.47
N ALA A 102 7.05 43.45 10.08
CA ALA A 102 6.54 44.52 10.96
C ALA A 102 5.78 45.70 10.27
N ARG A 103 5.91 45.93 8.94
CA ARG A 103 5.23 47.00 8.14
C ARG A 103 5.26 46.65 6.65
N PRO A 104 4.47 47.29 5.76
CA PRO A 104 3.34 46.69 5.02
C PRO A 104 3.74 45.64 3.96
N TRP A 105 4.72 44.78 4.25
CA TRP A 105 5.12 43.68 3.39
C TRP A 105 4.14 42.50 3.57
N PRO A 106 3.88 41.72 2.50
CA PRO A 106 3.02 40.56 2.59
C PRO A 106 3.60 39.52 3.56
N SER A 107 2.75 38.88 4.35
CA SER A 107 3.13 37.68 5.10
C SER A 107 3.30 36.49 4.17
N ALA A 108 4.00 35.46 4.64
CA ALA A 108 4.13 34.19 3.95
C ALA A 108 3.78 33.04 4.89
N THR A 109 3.06 32.03 4.39
CA THR A 109 2.92 30.76 5.10
C THR A 109 4.19 29.96 4.85
N LEU A 110 4.90 29.59 5.91
CA LEU A 110 6.12 28.78 5.84
C LEU A 110 5.77 27.30 5.68
N ALA A 111 4.80 26.81 6.48
CA ALA A 111 4.34 25.44 6.44
C ALA A 111 2.96 25.29 7.10
N ASN A 112 2.30 24.21 6.72
CA ASN A 112 1.14 23.64 7.40
C ASN A 112 1.59 22.30 7.99
N LEU A 113 1.51 22.16 9.31
CA LEU A 113 2.06 21.02 10.04
C LEU A 113 0.94 20.29 10.76
N HIS A 114 0.85 18.97 10.61
CA HIS A 114 -0.07 18.18 11.41
C HIS A 114 0.55 17.87 12.78
N ILE A 115 -0.22 18.09 13.84
CA ILE A 115 0.20 17.83 15.21
C ILE A 115 -0.90 17.10 15.98
N ALA A 116 -0.50 16.39 17.03
CA ALA A 116 -1.39 15.75 17.98
C ALA A 116 -1.05 16.19 19.40
N ALA A 117 -2.07 16.34 20.23
CA ALA A 117 -1.90 16.55 21.66
C ALA A 117 -1.41 15.26 22.34
N PRO A 118 -0.67 15.34 23.46
CA PRO A 118 -0.19 14.13 24.16
C PRO A 118 -1.30 13.16 24.59
N LEU A 119 -2.49 13.65 24.96
CA LEU A 119 -3.62 12.78 25.28
C LEU A 119 -4.10 12.02 24.03
N ALA A 120 -4.03 12.64 22.85
CA ALA A 120 -4.42 11.99 21.62
C ALA A 120 -3.48 10.84 21.23
N VAL A 121 -2.17 11.09 21.34
CA VAL A 121 -1.15 10.06 21.15
C VAL A 121 -1.40 8.87 22.09
N ARG A 122 -1.73 9.13 23.36
CA ARG A 122 -2.06 8.07 24.33
C ARG A 122 -3.33 7.30 23.96
N SER A 123 -4.39 7.99 23.54
CA SER A 123 -5.64 7.34 23.13
C SER A 123 -5.45 6.41 21.91
N LEU A 124 -4.56 6.78 20.99
CA LEU A 124 -4.32 6.01 19.77
C LEU A 124 -3.25 4.93 19.92
N ALA A 125 -2.42 4.99 20.96
CA ALA A 125 -1.41 3.97 21.23
C ALA A 125 -2.01 2.64 21.69
N GLU A 126 -3.18 2.68 22.33
CA GLU A 126 -3.89 1.50 22.84
C GLU A 126 -5.39 1.59 22.48
N PRO A 127 -5.75 1.49 21.18
CA PRO A 127 -7.13 1.62 20.76
C PRO A 127 -7.95 0.41 21.23
N SER A 128 -9.19 0.67 21.67
CA SER A 128 -10.16 -0.41 21.89
C SER A 128 -10.56 -1.03 20.56
N THR A 129 -10.85 -2.34 20.54
CA THR A 129 -11.40 -2.99 19.35
C THR A 129 -12.70 -2.32 18.89
N SER A 130 -12.72 -1.83 17.66
CA SER A 130 -13.85 -1.12 17.05
C SER A 130 -14.99 -2.05 16.63
N GLY A 131 -14.67 -3.32 16.34
CA GLY A 131 -15.60 -4.29 15.74
C GLY A 131 -15.87 -4.03 14.26
N ILE A 132 -15.22 -3.04 13.65
CA ILE A 132 -15.39 -2.66 12.24
C ILE A 132 -14.54 -3.58 11.37
N ARG A 133 -15.16 -4.36 10.49
CA ARG A 133 -14.47 -5.16 9.46
C ARG A 133 -14.25 -4.36 8.19
N GLY A 134 -13.12 -4.58 7.52
CA GLY A 134 -12.79 -3.90 6.27
C GLY A 134 -11.48 -4.39 5.67
N PRO A 135 -11.09 -3.86 4.50
CA PRO A 135 -9.93 -4.29 3.76
C PRO A 135 -8.64 -3.57 4.20
N PHE A 136 -8.57 -3.17 5.47
CA PHE A 136 -7.39 -2.56 6.06
C PHE A 136 -6.95 -3.38 7.27
N PRO A 137 -5.72 -3.21 7.76
CA PRO A 137 -5.30 -3.91 8.96
C PRO A 137 -6.20 -3.59 10.15
N ARG A 138 -6.51 -4.59 10.98
CA ARG A 138 -7.46 -4.43 12.09
C ARG A 138 -7.04 -3.34 13.07
N ASP A 139 -5.77 -3.35 13.46
CA ASP A 139 -5.15 -2.38 14.36
C ASP A 139 -5.14 -0.95 13.79
N VAL A 140 -4.94 -0.82 12.47
CA VAL A 140 -5.04 0.46 11.76
C VAL A 140 -6.49 0.97 11.75
N ILE A 141 -7.49 0.11 11.53
CA ILE A 141 -8.90 0.47 11.63
C ILE A 141 -9.25 0.91 13.05
N ASP A 142 -8.86 0.12 14.05
CA ASP A 142 -9.09 0.41 15.47
C ASP A 142 -8.47 1.77 15.85
N THR A 143 -7.27 2.09 15.34
CA THR A 143 -6.59 3.38 15.55
C THR A 143 -7.36 4.55 14.93
N VAL A 144 -7.78 4.45 13.66
CA VAL A 144 -8.52 5.53 12.97
C VAL A 144 -9.89 5.74 13.62
N ALA A 145 -10.55 4.66 14.04
CA ALA A 145 -11.88 4.67 14.63
C ALA A 145 -11.95 5.42 15.97
N VAL A 146 -10.83 5.61 16.68
CA VAL A 146 -10.80 6.39 17.94
C VAL A 146 -11.33 7.81 17.75
N TYR A 147 -11.01 8.47 16.63
CA TYR A 147 -11.48 9.82 16.34
C TYR A 147 -12.45 9.92 15.18
N TRP A 148 -12.38 8.99 14.24
CA TRP A 148 -13.18 9.05 13.02
C TRP A 148 -13.96 7.74 12.80
N PRO A 149 -14.79 7.29 13.78
CA PRO A 149 -15.55 6.05 13.63
C PRO A 149 -16.53 6.12 12.44
N GLN A 150 -17.06 7.30 12.15
CA GLN A 150 -17.96 7.53 11.01
C GLN A 150 -17.27 7.34 9.66
N ASP A 151 -15.99 7.70 9.55
CA ASP A 151 -15.20 7.51 8.34
C ASP A 151 -14.77 6.04 8.14
N CYS A 152 -15.03 5.18 9.14
CA CYS A 152 -14.76 3.74 9.12
C CYS A 152 -16.02 2.89 8.82
N MET A 153 -17.22 3.48 8.72
CA MET A 153 -18.45 2.67 8.60
C MET A 153 -18.73 2.12 7.19
N ASP A 154 -18.10 2.66 6.14
CA ASP A 154 -18.37 2.33 4.73
C ASP A 154 -17.12 1.76 4.03
N LEU A 155 -16.49 0.76 4.63
CA LEU A 155 -15.27 0.16 4.06
C LEU A 155 -15.55 -0.84 2.92
N ALA A 156 -16.83 -1.11 2.63
CA ALA A 156 -17.23 -1.97 1.51
C ALA A 156 -17.18 -1.25 0.15
N THR A 157 -17.20 0.09 0.12
CA THR A 157 -17.17 0.86 -1.13
C THR A 157 -15.82 1.54 -1.33
N ALA A 158 -15.43 1.74 -2.60
CA ALA A 158 -14.20 2.47 -2.92
C ALA A 158 -14.23 3.91 -2.37
N ALA A 159 -15.40 4.56 -2.34
CA ALA A 159 -15.56 5.90 -1.82
C ALA A 159 -15.30 5.96 -0.31
N GLY A 160 -15.84 5.01 0.47
CA GLY A 160 -15.56 4.98 1.91
C GLY A 160 -14.16 4.52 2.25
N GLN A 161 -13.58 3.58 1.47
CA GLN A 161 -12.16 3.24 1.58
C GLN A 161 -11.25 4.45 1.31
N GLN A 162 -11.58 5.31 0.33
CA GLN A 162 -10.82 6.53 0.07
C GLN A 162 -10.91 7.53 1.24
N ARG A 163 -12.11 7.72 1.83
CA ARG A 163 -12.28 8.58 3.03
C ARG A 163 -11.44 8.07 4.19
N PHE A 164 -11.46 6.75 4.44
CA PHE A 164 -10.62 6.12 5.45
C PHE A 164 -9.13 6.34 5.17
N ALA A 165 -8.69 6.09 3.94
CA ALA A 165 -7.28 6.28 3.54
C ALA A 165 -6.82 7.73 3.72
N ASP A 166 -7.67 8.72 3.47
CA ASP A 166 -7.34 10.13 3.69
C ASP A 166 -7.14 10.45 5.20
N ARG A 167 -7.91 9.81 6.10
CA ARG A 167 -7.67 9.90 7.55
C ARG A 167 -6.38 9.23 7.96
N LEU A 168 -6.13 8.04 7.44
CA LEU A 168 -4.90 7.30 7.70
C LEU A 168 -3.66 8.12 7.28
N LEU A 169 -3.72 8.75 6.11
CA LEU A 169 -2.65 9.63 5.63
C LEU A 169 -2.45 10.87 6.51
N ALA A 170 -3.52 11.44 7.07
CA ALA A 170 -3.40 12.53 8.03
C ALA A 170 -2.73 12.09 9.34
N ILE A 171 -3.03 10.88 9.81
CA ILE A 171 -2.33 10.24 10.95
C ILE A 171 -0.85 10.06 10.61
N MET A 172 -0.54 9.48 9.45
CA MET A 172 0.84 9.23 9.00
C MET A 172 1.64 10.53 8.75
N ALA A 173 0.95 11.63 8.41
CA ALA A 173 1.57 12.94 8.29
C ALA A 173 1.80 13.64 9.65
N THR A 174 1.26 13.11 10.75
CA THR A 174 1.39 13.67 12.10
C THR A 174 2.54 12.97 12.83
N PRO A 175 3.67 13.63 13.15
CA PRO A 175 4.88 12.95 13.63
C PRO A 175 4.67 11.99 14.80
N ASP A 176 3.99 12.42 15.87
CA ASP A 176 3.78 11.60 17.07
C ASP A 176 2.80 10.44 16.83
N LEU A 177 1.85 10.59 15.89
CA LEU A 177 0.91 9.53 15.55
C LEU A 177 1.49 8.54 14.52
N ASN A 178 2.35 9.02 13.63
CA ASN A 178 3.06 8.19 12.66
C ASN A 178 4.05 7.23 13.33
N ALA A 179 4.51 7.58 14.54
CA ALA A 179 5.38 6.74 15.35
C ALA A 179 4.64 5.63 16.13
N LEU A 180 3.30 5.59 16.08
CA LEU A 180 2.54 4.53 16.73
C LEU A 180 2.82 3.18 16.06
N PRO A 181 3.00 2.07 16.82
CA PRO A 181 3.40 0.78 16.25
C PRO A 181 2.52 0.31 15.08
N ALA A 182 1.20 0.33 15.23
CA ALA A 182 0.26 -0.08 14.17
C ALA A 182 0.43 0.72 12.86
N ILE A 183 0.76 2.01 12.97
CA ILE A 183 0.95 2.91 11.83
C ILE A 183 2.33 2.73 11.21
N ALA A 184 3.37 2.72 12.06
CA ALA A 184 4.76 2.60 11.62
C ALA A 184 5.03 1.24 10.98
N ASP A 185 4.53 0.14 11.54
CA ASP A 185 4.71 -1.21 11.00
C ASP A 185 3.97 -1.37 9.67
N TYR A 186 2.74 -0.86 9.57
CA TYR A 186 1.99 -0.89 8.32
C TYR A 186 2.65 -0.04 7.23
N ALA A 187 3.07 1.19 7.55
CA ALA A 187 3.78 2.06 6.62
C ALA A 187 5.09 1.42 6.14
N ARG A 188 5.88 0.85 7.07
CA ARG A 188 7.13 0.13 6.75
C ARG A 188 6.88 -1.03 5.79
N TYR A 189 5.89 -1.88 6.08
CA TYR A 189 5.54 -3.00 5.20
C TYR A 189 5.17 -2.55 3.79
N LEU A 190 4.32 -1.53 3.65
CA LEU A 190 3.92 -1.02 2.34
C LEU A 190 5.09 -0.42 1.56
N THR A 191 5.92 0.37 2.23
CA THR A 191 7.08 1.02 1.61
C THR A 191 8.12 0.00 1.17
N ASP A 192 8.49 -0.93 2.05
CA ASP A 192 9.51 -1.95 1.77
C ASP A 192 9.08 -2.88 0.64
N THR A 193 7.85 -3.40 0.71
CA THR A 193 7.35 -4.31 -0.33
C THR A 193 7.10 -3.63 -1.67
N MET A 194 6.61 -2.38 -1.70
CA MET A 194 6.48 -1.61 -2.94
C MET A 194 7.84 -1.31 -3.56
N ALA A 195 8.84 -0.94 -2.75
CA ALA A 195 10.21 -0.73 -3.23
C ALA A 195 10.79 -2.03 -3.82
N HIS A 196 10.56 -3.17 -3.16
CA HIS A 196 10.95 -4.48 -3.66
C HIS A 196 10.25 -4.84 -4.97
N CYS A 197 8.92 -4.65 -5.08
CA CYS A 197 8.19 -4.86 -6.34
C CYS A 197 8.79 -4.06 -7.49
N ARG A 198 9.13 -2.77 -7.27
CA ARG A 198 9.78 -1.93 -8.28
C ARG A 198 11.19 -2.41 -8.63
N PHE A 199 11.93 -2.92 -7.65
CA PHE A 199 13.24 -3.55 -7.90
C PHE A 199 13.10 -4.77 -8.81
N VAL A 200 12.19 -5.69 -8.49
CA VAL A 200 11.93 -6.89 -9.31
C VAL A 200 11.44 -6.48 -10.71
N GLU A 201 10.46 -5.58 -10.82
CA GLU A 201 9.96 -5.08 -12.11
C GLU A 201 11.08 -4.52 -12.99
N ARG A 202 12.03 -3.78 -12.40
CA ARG A 202 13.14 -3.18 -13.14
C ARG A 202 14.23 -4.18 -13.53
N HIS A 203 14.56 -5.13 -12.66
CA HIS A 203 15.78 -5.94 -12.76
C HIS A 203 15.55 -7.38 -13.19
N PHE A 204 14.34 -7.91 -13.04
CA PHE A 204 14.01 -9.26 -13.48
C PHE A 204 14.15 -9.39 -15.01
N PRO A 205 14.58 -10.55 -15.55
CA PRO A 205 14.72 -10.77 -16.98
C PRO A 205 13.45 -10.37 -17.76
N GLN A 206 13.62 -9.61 -18.84
CA GLN A 206 12.49 -9.18 -19.67
C GLN A 206 12.06 -10.27 -20.65
N THR A 207 13.05 -10.98 -21.19
CA THR A 207 12.87 -12.01 -22.21
C THR A 207 13.63 -13.28 -21.86
N ASN A 208 13.09 -14.42 -22.29
CA ASN A 208 13.76 -15.71 -22.20
C ASN A 208 14.77 -15.84 -23.37
N PRO A 209 16.09 -15.83 -23.12
CA PRO A 209 17.08 -15.91 -24.19
C PRO A 209 17.11 -17.28 -24.90
N LYS A 210 16.46 -18.30 -24.33
CA LYS A 210 16.33 -19.64 -24.92
C LYS A 210 15.10 -19.78 -25.82
N ALA A 211 14.18 -18.81 -25.80
CA ALA A 211 12.94 -18.84 -26.57
C ALA A 211 13.04 -17.99 -27.84
N SER A 212 12.41 -18.45 -28.91
CA SER A 212 12.24 -17.65 -30.13
C SER A 212 11.24 -16.51 -29.90
N SER A 213 11.42 -15.39 -30.60
CA SER A 213 10.42 -14.30 -30.60
C SER A 213 9.04 -14.84 -31.00
N GLY A 214 8.02 -14.54 -30.20
CA GLY A 214 6.65 -15.00 -30.41
C GLY A 214 6.31 -16.35 -29.77
N ALA A 215 7.27 -17.04 -29.14
CA ALA A 215 6.98 -18.19 -28.29
C ALA A 215 6.23 -17.75 -27.02
N ALA A 216 5.36 -18.61 -26.51
CA ALA A 216 4.56 -18.35 -25.31
C ALA A 216 5.41 -17.99 -24.08
N ASP A 217 6.63 -18.55 -23.99
CA ASP A 217 7.57 -18.33 -22.89
C ASP A 217 8.64 -17.27 -23.19
N PHE A 218 8.49 -16.48 -24.28
CA PHE A 218 9.45 -15.44 -24.64
C PHE A 218 9.43 -14.27 -23.65
N HIS A 219 8.25 -13.78 -23.25
CA HIS A 219 8.13 -12.71 -22.26
C HIS A 219 8.10 -13.30 -20.86
N CYS A 220 8.95 -12.81 -19.96
CA CYS A 220 9.11 -13.40 -18.62
C CYS A 220 8.26 -12.74 -17.52
N LYS A 221 7.53 -11.67 -17.85
CA LYS A 221 6.76 -10.85 -16.89
C LYS A 221 5.30 -10.82 -17.29
N PRO A 222 4.49 -11.77 -16.79
CA PRO A 222 3.08 -11.86 -17.17
C PRO A 222 2.20 -10.81 -16.47
N ASN A 223 2.54 -10.42 -15.24
CA ASN A 223 1.72 -9.53 -14.43
C ASN A 223 2.38 -8.16 -14.19
N SER A 224 1.55 -7.17 -13.83
CA SER A 224 1.98 -5.84 -13.39
C SER A 224 2.07 -5.74 -11.87
N ILE A 225 2.80 -4.74 -11.35
CA ILE A 225 2.77 -4.42 -9.90
C ILE A 225 1.33 -4.14 -9.43
N ARG A 226 0.47 -3.59 -10.28
CA ARG A 226 -0.93 -3.28 -9.94
C ARG A 226 -1.77 -4.55 -9.69
N GLU A 227 -1.35 -5.69 -10.24
CA GLU A 227 -2.00 -6.99 -10.04
C GLU A 227 -1.48 -7.69 -8.78
N LEU A 228 -0.16 -7.64 -8.57
CA LEU A 228 0.50 -8.37 -7.49
C LEU A 228 0.46 -7.64 -6.14
N PHE A 229 0.50 -6.31 -6.14
CA PHE A 229 0.56 -5.53 -4.89
C PHE A 229 -0.70 -5.67 -4.01
N PRO A 230 -1.92 -5.79 -4.57
CA PRO A 230 -3.12 -6.14 -3.80
C PRO A 230 -3.01 -7.49 -3.07
N ILE A 231 -2.33 -8.49 -3.65
CA ILE A 231 -2.07 -9.78 -2.99
C ILE A 231 -1.13 -9.56 -1.81
N ILE A 232 -0.02 -8.85 -2.03
CA ILE A 232 0.98 -8.50 -1.00
C ILE A 232 0.33 -7.76 0.17
N HIS A 233 -0.49 -6.75 -0.13
CA HIS A 233 -1.21 -5.99 0.89
C HIS A 233 -2.18 -6.89 1.67
N GLN A 234 -2.91 -7.77 0.98
CA GLN A 234 -3.87 -8.66 1.61
C GLN A 234 -3.22 -9.64 2.60
N LEU A 235 -1.99 -10.10 2.36
CA LEU A 235 -1.27 -10.95 3.31
C LEU A 235 -1.08 -10.25 4.68
N TYR A 236 -0.75 -8.95 4.68
CA TYR A 236 -0.64 -8.18 5.91
C TYR A 236 -2.00 -8.01 6.58
N VAL A 237 -3.03 -7.70 5.79
CA VAL A 237 -4.40 -7.54 6.28
C VAL A 237 -4.86 -8.83 6.97
N LEU A 238 -4.80 -9.97 6.29
CA LEU A 238 -5.19 -11.27 6.84
C LEU A 238 -4.44 -11.59 8.14
N LYS A 239 -3.12 -11.36 8.17
CA LYS A 239 -2.32 -11.55 9.39
C LYS A 239 -2.77 -10.64 10.53
N SER A 240 -3.08 -9.37 10.26
CA SER A 240 -3.59 -8.44 11.28
C SER A 240 -4.97 -8.84 11.84
N TRP A 241 -5.75 -9.57 11.04
CA TRP A 241 -7.04 -10.14 11.43
C TRP A 241 -6.91 -11.46 12.20
N GLY A 242 -5.69 -12.00 12.33
CA GLY A 242 -5.43 -13.27 13.00
C GLY A 242 -5.87 -14.48 12.17
N VAL A 243 -5.95 -14.33 10.84
CA VAL A 243 -6.24 -15.47 9.96
C VAL A 243 -5.02 -16.36 9.92
N ASP A 244 -5.14 -17.59 10.43
CA ASP A 244 -4.06 -18.57 10.44
C ASP A 244 -3.92 -19.28 9.09
N GLY A 245 -2.67 -19.53 8.67
CA GLY A 245 -2.33 -20.35 7.51
C GLY A 245 -1.14 -19.79 6.72
N ASP A 246 -0.68 -20.58 5.76
CA ASP A 246 0.39 -20.20 4.84
C ASP A 246 -0.15 -19.53 3.57
N PHE A 247 0.76 -19.12 2.68
CA PHE A 247 0.42 -18.63 1.34
C PHE A 247 0.77 -19.68 0.28
N ALA A 248 -0.08 -19.85 -0.74
CA ALA A 248 0.18 -20.73 -1.86
C ALA A 248 0.03 -20.02 -3.21
N GLU A 249 0.99 -20.25 -4.10
CA GLU A 249 0.95 -19.85 -5.51
C GLU A 249 0.83 -21.09 -6.40
N PHE A 250 -0.13 -21.06 -7.32
CA PHE A 250 -0.40 -22.10 -8.30
C PHE A 250 -0.13 -21.55 -9.70
N GLY A 251 0.89 -22.09 -10.36
CA GLY A 251 1.41 -21.52 -11.60
C GLY A 251 2.33 -20.34 -11.32
N CYS A 252 3.63 -20.55 -11.44
CA CYS A 252 4.66 -19.55 -11.16
C CYS A 252 5.46 -19.13 -12.41
N PHE A 253 5.33 -19.89 -13.50
CA PHE A 253 6.00 -19.62 -14.77
C PHE A 253 7.51 -19.41 -14.59
N LYS A 254 8.02 -18.19 -14.83
CA LYS A 254 9.45 -17.85 -14.68
C LYS A 254 9.81 -17.39 -13.27
N GLY A 255 8.86 -17.31 -12.34
CA GLY A 255 9.07 -16.88 -10.95
C GLY A 255 9.00 -15.37 -10.72
N TYR A 256 8.39 -14.60 -11.64
CA TYR A 256 8.28 -13.14 -11.52
C TYR A 256 7.40 -12.72 -10.33
N SER A 257 6.17 -13.25 -10.28
CA SER A 257 5.26 -13.08 -9.15
C SER A 257 5.84 -13.67 -7.87
N SER A 258 6.40 -14.89 -7.94
CA SER A 258 7.06 -15.57 -6.84
C SER A 258 8.15 -14.74 -6.18
N SER A 259 8.94 -14.01 -6.97
CA SER A 259 10.02 -13.15 -6.46
C SER A 259 9.48 -11.96 -5.64
N MET A 260 8.32 -11.43 -6.00
CA MET A 260 7.68 -10.35 -5.23
C MET A 260 6.93 -10.88 -4.00
N LEU A 261 6.18 -11.97 -4.18
CA LEU A 261 5.31 -12.54 -3.16
C LEU A 261 6.11 -13.23 -2.05
N SER A 262 7.22 -13.90 -2.38
CA SER A 262 8.10 -14.53 -1.39
C SER A 262 8.71 -13.50 -0.43
N TYR A 263 9.09 -12.33 -0.93
CA TYR A 263 9.62 -11.24 -0.10
C TYR A 263 8.58 -10.72 0.89
N ALA A 264 7.33 -10.56 0.44
CA ALA A 264 6.21 -10.21 1.31
C ALA A 264 5.97 -11.29 2.39
N CYS A 265 5.99 -12.57 2.01
CA CYS A 265 5.85 -13.69 2.93
C CYS A 265 6.97 -13.70 3.98
N ALA A 266 8.24 -13.53 3.57
CA ALA A 266 9.38 -13.45 4.48
C ALA A 266 9.24 -12.32 5.50
N HIS A 267 8.81 -11.12 5.04
CA HIS A 267 8.57 -9.97 5.92
C HIS A 267 7.49 -10.24 6.97
N LEU A 268 6.53 -11.11 6.63
CA LEU A 268 5.45 -11.53 7.52
C LEU A 268 5.77 -12.85 8.24
N GLY A 269 6.94 -13.47 8.06
CA GLY A 269 7.23 -14.79 8.61
C GLY A 269 6.25 -15.88 8.18
N LEU A 270 5.68 -15.75 6.98
CA LEU A 270 4.79 -16.73 6.36
C LEU A 270 5.62 -17.68 5.51
N LYS A 271 5.20 -18.95 5.46
CA LYS A 271 5.70 -19.88 4.46
C LYS A 271 4.92 -19.69 3.16
N MET A 272 5.65 -19.70 2.04
CA MET A 272 5.09 -19.66 0.70
C MET A 272 5.30 -21.01 0.02
N HIS A 273 4.22 -21.61 -0.46
CA HIS A 273 4.26 -22.84 -1.24
C HIS A 273 4.05 -22.53 -2.72
N ILE A 274 4.95 -22.99 -3.57
CA ILE A 274 4.87 -22.78 -5.02
C ILE A 274 4.61 -24.11 -5.70
N PHE A 275 3.46 -24.23 -6.35
CA PHE A 275 3.08 -25.41 -7.12
C PHE A 275 3.16 -25.09 -8.61
N ASP A 276 3.97 -25.86 -9.32
CA ASP A 276 4.12 -25.75 -10.76
C ASP A 276 4.58 -27.09 -11.33
N SER A 277 4.26 -27.37 -12.59
CA SER A 277 4.84 -28.52 -13.29
C SER A 277 6.34 -28.32 -13.52
N PHE A 278 6.77 -27.06 -13.63
CA PHE A 278 8.05 -26.61 -14.15
C PHE A 278 8.35 -27.12 -15.57
N GLU A 279 7.30 -27.54 -16.26
CA GLU A 279 7.30 -28.21 -17.57
C GLU A 279 6.27 -27.57 -18.51
N GLY A 280 5.55 -26.53 -18.06
CA GLY A 280 4.51 -25.83 -18.80
C GLY A 280 3.12 -26.43 -18.62
N LEU A 281 2.19 -25.99 -19.47
CA LEU A 281 0.79 -26.40 -19.39
C LEU A 281 0.58 -27.91 -19.67
N PRO A 282 -0.37 -28.56 -18.98
CA PRO A 282 -0.77 -29.92 -19.32
C PRO A 282 -1.49 -29.96 -20.68
N PRO A 283 -1.64 -31.16 -21.28
CA PRO A 283 -2.51 -31.32 -22.46
C PRO A 283 -3.95 -30.88 -22.16
N SER A 284 -4.51 -30.05 -23.05
CA SER A 284 -5.89 -29.59 -22.94
C SER A 284 -6.52 -29.45 -24.33
N GLU A 285 -7.61 -30.19 -24.57
CA GLU A 285 -8.34 -30.09 -25.82
C GLU A 285 -9.18 -28.80 -25.88
N LYS A 286 -9.16 -28.11 -27.02
CA LYS A 286 -10.02 -26.94 -27.33
C LYS A 286 -9.82 -25.71 -26.43
N SER A 287 -8.74 -25.64 -25.67
CA SER A 287 -8.37 -24.42 -24.92
C SER A 287 -7.61 -23.40 -25.76
N GLY A 288 -7.11 -23.78 -26.95
CA GLY A 288 -6.25 -22.92 -27.76
C GLY A 288 -4.79 -22.87 -27.32
N TYR A 289 -4.43 -23.65 -26.29
CA TYR A 289 -3.07 -23.82 -25.79
C TYR A 289 -2.48 -25.17 -26.19
N ASP A 290 -1.17 -25.20 -26.39
CA ASP A 290 -0.40 -26.43 -26.62
C ASP A 290 0.28 -26.89 -25.31
N ALA A 291 0.35 -28.20 -25.11
CA ALA A 291 1.06 -28.78 -23.97
C ALA A 291 2.53 -28.31 -23.96
N GLY A 292 3.05 -27.97 -22.77
CA GLY A 292 4.40 -27.47 -22.58
C GLY A 292 4.60 -25.98 -22.88
N GLN A 293 3.57 -25.26 -23.33
CA GLN A 293 3.62 -23.79 -23.35
C GLN A 293 3.82 -23.22 -21.94
N TYR A 294 4.43 -22.05 -21.86
CA TYR A 294 4.77 -21.37 -20.61
C TYR A 294 5.66 -22.20 -19.67
N ALA A 295 6.56 -23.04 -20.20
CA ALA A 295 7.49 -23.78 -19.38
C ALA A 295 8.53 -22.86 -18.70
N GLY A 296 8.67 -22.96 -17.38
CA GLY A 296 9.77 -22.40 -16.60
C GLY A 296 10.39 -23.50 -15.74
N SER A 297 11.67 -23.84 -15.95
CA SER A 297 12.28 -24.96 -15.23
C SER A 297 12.49 -24.63 -13.75
N LEU A 298 12.44 -25.63 -12.87
CA LEU A 298 12.64 -25.44 -11.42
C LEU A 298 13.98 -24.74 -11.11
N ASP A 299 15.05 -25.08 -11.81
CA ASP A 299 16.37 -24.45 -11.63
C ASP A 299 16.33 -22.95 -11.97
N GLU A 300 15.64 -22.59 -13.05
CA GLU A 300 15.46 -21.19 -13.48
C GLU A 300 14.64 -20.40 -12.45
N VAL A 301 13.50 -20.95 -12.01
CA VAL A 301 12.65 -20.30 -11.00
C VAL A 301 13.39 -20.18 -9.67
N THR A 302 14.15 -21.21 -9.27
CA THR A 302 14.96 -21.20 -8.05
C THR A 302 16.04 -20.11 -8.12
N ASP A 303 16.76 -19.97 -9.24
CA ASP A 303 17.74 -18.89 -9.44
C ASP A 303 17.06 -17.50 -9.31
N HIS A 304 15.92 -17.33 -9.97
CA HIS A 304 15.20 -16.06 -9.95
C HIS A 304 14.70 -15.70 -8.54
N VAL A 305 14.05 -16.62 -7.84
CA VAL A 305 13.58 -16.37 -6.46
C VAL A 305 14.76 -16.13 -5.51
N THR A 306 15.89 -16.82 -5.70
CA THR A 306 17.11 -16.59 -4.90
C THR A 306 17.67 -15.18 -5.10
N ARG A 307 17.64 -14.67 -6.34
CA ARG A 307 18.24 -13.37 -6.70
C ARG A 307 17.32 -12.19 -6.47
N PHE A 308 16.01 -12.40 -6.64
CA PHE A 308 15.01 -11.33 -6.71
C PHE A 308 13.93 -11.44 -5.64
N GLY A 309 13.87 -12.54 -4.88
CA GLY A 309 12.87 -12.77 -3.83
C GLY A 309 13.52 -13.20 -2.52
N ALA A 310 12.81 -14.04 -1.77
CA ALA A 310 13.24 -14.58 -0.49
C ALA A 310 13.09 -16.11 -0.49
N ILE A 311 14.13 -16.80 -0.95
CA ILE A 311 14.13 -18.26 -1.14
C ILE A 311 13.90 -19.02 0.16
N GLU A 312 14.31 -18.46 1.30
CA GLU A 312 14.15 -19.05 2.63
C GLU A 312 12.69 -19.14 3.08
N ALA A 313 11.79 -18.34 2.50
CA ALA A 313 10.36 -18.40 2.77
C ALA A 313 9.63 -19.42 1.88
N VAL A 314 10.31 -20.01 0.89
CA VAL A 314 9.68 -20.76 -0.20
C VAL A 314 9.89 -22.27 -0.08
N GLU A 315 8.83 -23.03 -0.35
CA GLU A 315 8.89 -24.47 -0.64
C GLU A 315 8.30 -24.75 -2.02
N PHE A 316 9.10 -25.35 -2.91
CA PHE A 316 8.67 -25.73 -4.25
C PHE A 316 8.09 -27.14 -4.27
N HIS A 317 6.97 -27.28 -4.98
CA HIS A 317 6.26 -28.53 -5.21
C HIS A 317 6.19 -28.78 -6.71
N LYS A 318 7.16 -29.54 -7.21
CA LYS A 318 7.24 -29.89 -8.64
C LYS A 318 6.25 -30.99 -9.01
N GLY A 319 5.43 -30.72 -10.01
CA GLY A 319 4.57 -31.70 -10.66
C GLY A 319 3.25 -31.08 -11.13
N PHE A 320 2.59 -31.75 -12.08
CA PHE A 320 1.22 -31.39 -12.44
C PHE A 320 0.30 -31.52 -11.21
N PHE A 321 -0.69 -30.63 -11.08
CA PHE A 321 -1.55 -30.59 -9.90
C PHE A 321 -2.24 -31.94 -9.63
N ALA A 322 -2.70 -32.65 -10.67
CA ALA A 322 -3.30 -33.98 -10.54
C ALA A 322 -2.37 -35.03 -9.88
N ASP A 323 -1.06 -34.92 -10.09
CA ASP A 323 -0.07 -35.81 -9.52
C ASP A 323 0.36 -35.34 -8.13
N THR A 324 0.68 -34.06 -7.98
CA THR A 324 1.07 -33.47 -6.70
C THR A 324 -0.01 -33.66 -5.64
N PHE A 325 -1.27 -33.41 -5.98
CA PHE A 325 -2.41 -33.57 -5.07
C PHE A 325 -2.97 -34.99 -5.01
N ARG A 326 -2.33 -35.98 -5.66
CA ARG A 326 -2.65 -37.38 -5.39
C ARG A 326 -2.25 -37.73 -3.96
N ASP A 327 -1.00 -37.46 -3.62
CA ASP A 327 -0.36 -37.91 -2.38
C ASP A 327 -0.11 -36.78 -1.37
N TRP A 328 -0.14 -35.52 -1.83
CA TRP A 328 0.08 -34.35 -0.97
C TRP A 328 -1.21 -33.57 -0.72
N ARG A 329 -1.29 -32.92 0.44
CA ARG A 329 -2.37 -31.98 0.77
C ARG A 329 -1.77 -30.71 1.36
N PRO A 330 -2.29 -29.53 0.98
CA PRO A 330 -1.74 -28.29 1.50
C PRO A 330 -1.93 -28.13 2.99
N PRO A 331 -1.01 -27.40 3.67
CA PRO A 331 -1.29 -26.94 5.02
C PRO A 331 -2.50 -26.01 4.99
N GLN A 332 -2.93 -25.55 6.17
CA GLN A 332 -3.96 -24.52 6.20
C GLN A 332 -3.44 -23.27 5.49
N LEU A 333 -4.26 -22.67 4.63
CA LEU A 333 -3.90 -21.50 3.84
C LEU A 333 -4.71 -20.29 4.30
N MET A 334 -4.06 -19.16 4.49
CA MET A 334 -4.74 -17.87 4.70
C MET A 334 -5.03 -17.15 3.38
N CYS A 335 -4.23 -17.43 2.36
CA CYS A 335 -4.38 -16.81 1.05
C CYS A 335 -3.85 -17.76 -0.04
N LEU A 336 -4.45 -17.69 -1.24
CA LEU A 336 -3.88 -18.34 -2.42
C LEU A 336 -3.95 -17.44 -3.66
N TRP A 337 -2.96 -17.61 -4.53
CA TRP A 337 -2.88 -17.01 -5.86
C TRP A 337 -2.88 -18.13 -6.90
N MET A 338 -3.75 -18.06 -7.91
CA MET A 338 -3.76 -19.02 -9.01
C MET A 338 -3.68 -18.32 -10.38
N ASP A 339 -2.66 -18.67 -11.14
CA ASP A 339 -2.43 -18.25 -12.53
C ASP A 339 -2.18 -19.53 -13.34
N VAL A 340 -3.27 -20.26 -13.62
CA VAL A 340 -3.21 -21.66 -14.06
C VAL A 340 -3.80 -21.90 -15.44
N ASP A 341 -4.30 -20.83 -16.09
CA ASP A 341 -4.92 -20.73 -17.42
C ASP A 341 -6.15 -21.63 -17.69
N LEU A 342 -6.07 -22.90 -17.33
CA LEU A 342 -6.98 -23.96 -17.75
C LEU A 342 -7.95 -24.36 -16.64
N GLU A 343 -9.18 -24.69 -17.05
CA GLU A 343 -10.21 -25.27 -16.17
C GLU A 343 -9.72 -26.57 -15.53
N VAL A 344 -9.06 -27.44 -16.29
CA VAL A 344 -8.56 -28.73 -15.79
C VAL A 344 -7.54 -28.54 -14.66
N SER A 345 -6.63 -27.58 -14.81
CA SER A 345 -5.65 -27.25 -13.77
C SER A 345 -6.33 -26.80 -12.48
N SER A 346 -7.35 -25.93 -12.58
CA SER A 346 -8.13 -25.47 -11.44
C SER A 346 -8.92 -26.61 -10.77
N ARG A 347 -9.52 -27.50 -11.56
CA ARG A 347 -10.19 -28.69 -11.03
C ARG A 347 -9.22 -29.58 -10.25
N ASP A 348 -8.00 -29.76 -10.75
CA ASP A 348 -7.01 -30.61 -10.10
C ASP A 348 -6.48 -30.03 -8.78
N LEU A 349 -6.52 -28.69 -8.61
CA LEU A 349 -6.11 -28.02 -7.37
C LEU A 349 -7.27 -27.71 -6.40
N MET A 350 -8.51 -28.13 -6.68
CA MET A 350 -9.67 -27.85 -5.83
C MET A 350 -9.52 -28.32 -4.37
N VAL A 351 -8.65 -29.29 -4.09
CA VAL A 351 -8.32 -29.71 -2.72
C VAL A 351 -7.65 -28.60 -1.90
N ALA A 352 -7.02 -27.62 -2.56
CA ALA A 352 -6.47 -26.44 -1.92
C ALA A 352 -7.57 -25.53 -1.37
N ALA A 353 -8.73 -25.47 -2.03
CA ALA A 353 -9.88 -24.76 -1.50
C ALA A 353 -10.21 -25.32 -0.10
N ASP A 354 -10.32 -26.62 0.08
CA ASP A 354 -10.67 -27.26 1.36
C ASP A 354 -9.75 -26.88 2.53
N ARG A 355 -8.54 -26.38 2.22
CA ARG A 355 -7.52 -25.97 3.19
C ARG A 355 -7.49 -24.46 3.44
N LEU A 356 -8.22 -23.66 2.66
CA LEU A 356 -8.40 -22.24 2.95
C LEU A 356 -9.19 -22.02 4.22
N SER A 357 -8.68 -21.14 5.08
CA SER A 357 -9.45 -20.61 6.20
C SER A 357 -10.80 -20.05 5.71
N PRO A 358 -11.90 -20.15 6.49
CA PRO A 358 -13.16 -19.49 6.18
C PRO A 358 -13.05 -17.97 6.01
N GLU A 359 -12.00 -17.36 6.55
CA GLU A 359 -11.73 -15.92 6.45
C GLU A 359 -10.71 -15.57 5.34
N ALA A 360 -10.19 -16.59 4.64
CA ALA A 360 -9.14 -16.47 3.64
C ALA A 360 -9.57 -15.70 2.37
N THR A 361 -8.55 -15.33 1.60
CA THR A 361 -8.71 -14.71 0.28
C THR A 361 -8.13 -15.61 -0.81
N LEU A 362 -8.81 -15.67 -1.95
CA LEU A 362 -8.35 -16.28 -3.19
C LEU A 362 -8.13 -15.16 -4.21
N PHE A 363 -7.04 -15.23 -4.95
CA PHE A 363 -6.81 -14.41 -6.14
C PHE A 363 -6.68 -15.34 -7.35
N SER A 364 -7.23 -14.92 -8.48
CA SER A 364 -7.12 -15.65 -9.75
C SER A 364 -6.71 -14.72 -10.88
N HIS A 365 -5.85 -15.21 -11.76
CA HIS A 365 -5.72 -14.71 -13.11
C HIS A 365 -6.95 -15.13 -13.95
N GLU A 366 -6.98 -14.82 -15.24
CA GLU A 366 -8.12 -15.06 -16.14
C GLU A 366 -9.41 -14.32 -15.77
N CYS A 367 -9.28 -13.18 -15.10
CA CYS A 367 -10.38 -12.32 -14.66
C CYS A 367 -10.43 -11.01 -15.47
N THR A 368 -11.55 -10.73 -16.13
CA THR A 368 -11.82 -9.39 -16.67
C THR A 368 -12.81 -8.64 -15.80
N ALA A 369 -12.81 -7.30 -15.85
CA ALA A 369 -13.72 -6.49 -15.04
C ALA A 369 -15.20 -6.86 -15.22
N GLY A 370 -15.59 -7.35 -16.41
CA GLY A 370 -16.96 -7.68 -16.76
C GLY A 370 -17.56 -8.86 -16.00
N ILE A 371 -16.74 -9.72 -15.38
CA ILE A 371 -17.26 -10.87 -14.61
C ILE A 371 -17.72 -10.46 -13.20
N PHE A 372 -17.41 -9.26 -12.73
CA PHE A 372 -17.78 -8.78 -11.39
C PHE A 372 -18.98 -7.84 -11.48
N VAL A 373 -20.15 -8.30 -11.02
CA VAL A 373 -21.41 -7.56 -11.12
C VAL A 373 -22.04 -7.51 -9.74
N GLU A 374 -22.02 -6.33 -9.11
CA GLU A 374 -22.65 -6.09 -7.79
C GLU A 374 -22.26 -7.12 -6.71
N GLY A 375 -20.99 -7.52 -6.68
CA GLY A 375 -20.47 -8.53 -5.76
C GLY A 375 -20.82 -9.98 -6.12
N ALA A 376 -21.49 -10.21 -7.24
CA ALA A 376 -21.57 -11.52 -7.88
C ALA A 376 -20.41 -11.72 -8.86
N ILE A 377 -20.04 -12.99 -9.06
CA ILE A 377 -19.02 -13.40 -10.03
C ILE A 377 -19.76 -14.15 -11.15
N VAL A 378 -19.97 -13.46 -12.26
CA VAL A 378 -20.72 -13.92 -13.42
C VAL A 378 -19.74 -14.42 -14.48
N THR A 379 -19.57 -15.73 -14.52
CA THR A 379 -18.64 -16.41 -15.42
C THR A 379 -19.24 -17.75 -15.88
N GLN A 380 -18.68 -18.35 -16.93
CA GLN A 380 -19.19 -19.59 -17.51
C GLN A 380 -18.07 -20.62 -17.72
N PRO A 381 -18.34 -21.92 -17.53
CA PRO A 381 -17.36 -22.97 -17.82
C PRO A 381 -16.81 -22.88 -19.25
N SER A 382 -15.49 -22.91 -19.37
CA SER A 382 -14.75 -22.96 -20.62
C SER A 382 -13.39 -23.63 -20.36
N PRO A 383 -12.78 -24.35 -21.32
CA PRO A 383 -11.49 -25.03 -21.10
C PRO A 383 -10.35 -24.10 -20.66
N ASP A 384 -10.42 -22.82 -21.03
CA ASP A 384 -9.49 -21.73 -20.72
C ASP A 384 -10.00 -20.82 -19.58
N ASN A 385 -10.93 -21.30 -18.75
CA ASN A 385 -11.46 -20.53 -17.63
C ASN A 385 -11.31 -21.30 -16.31
N PRO A 386 -10.33 -20.92 -15.46
CA PRO A 386 -10.05 -21.61 -14.21
C PRO A 386 -10.99 -21.22 -13.06
N ILE A 387 -11.86 -20.22 -13.22
CA ILE A 387 -12.67 -19.67 -12.11
C ILE A 387 -13.85 -20.58 -11.70
N PRO A 388 -14.67 -21.13 -12.63
CA PRO A 388 -15.88 -21.88 -12.27
C PRO A 388 -15.66 -23.07 -11.32
N PRO A 389 -14.60 -23.90 -11.45
CA PRO A 389 -14.34 -24.97 -10.48
C PRO A 389 -14.18 -24.47 -9.05
N MET A 390 -13.48 -23.35 -8.83
CA MET A 390 -13.31 -22.76 -7.49
C MET A 390 -14.62 -22.24 -6.93
N LEU A 391 -15.46 -21.61 -7.75
CA LEU A 391 -16.78 -21.14 -7.31
C LEU A 391 -17.68 -22.31 -6.91
N ALA A 392 -17.71 -23.36 -7.72
CA ALA A 392 -18.48 -24.57 -7.44
C ALA A 392 -18.04 -25.20 -6.11
N ARG A 393 -16.72 -25.37 -5.91
CA ARG A 393 -16.19 -25.96 -4.69
C ARG A 393 -16.50 -25.13 -3.44
N HIS A 394 -16.42 -23.81 -3.52
CA HIS A 394 -16.77 -22.94 -2.39
C HIS A 394 -18.27 -22.96 -2.06
N ASN A 395 -19.13 -23.13 -3.06
CA ASN A 395 -20.57 -23.35 -2.84
C ASN A 395 -20.84 -24.69 -2.14
N GLU A 396 -20.17 -25.78 -2.54
CA GLU A 396 -20.27 -27.09 -1.87
C GLU A 396 -19.89 -27.00 -0.40
N LEU A 397 -18.83 -26.24 -0.11
CA LEU A 397 -18.33 -25.98 1.24
C LEU A 397 -19.15 -24.96 2.04
N GLN A 398 -20.31 -24.51 1.51
CA GLN A 398 -21.22 -23.55 2.16
C GLN A 398 -20.56 -22.20 2.49
N ARG A 399 -19.64 -21.75 1.63
CA ARG A 399 -18.91 -20.48 1.76
C ARG A 399 -18.88 -19.74 0.42
N PRO A 400 -20.04 -19.33 -0.10
CA PRO A 400 -20.15 -18.72 -1.42
C PRO A 400 -19.24 -17.49 -1.54
N LEU A 401 -18.53 -17.39 -2.66
CA LEU A 401 -17.59 -16.30 -2.88
C LEU A 401 -18.30 -15.02 -3.32
N THR A 402 -17.74 -13.90 -2.89
CA THR A 402 -17.89 -12.57 -3.47
C THR A 402 -16.52 -12.10 -3.93
N GLY A 403 -16.45 -11.00 -4.67
CA GLY A 403 -15.17 -10.50 -5.14
C GLY A 403 -15.26 -9.21 -5.92
N HIS A 404 -14.12 -8.72 -6.36
CA HIS A 404 -14.03 -7.63 -7.31
C HIS A 404 -12.83 -7.78 -8.26
N TYR A 405 -12.88 -7.00 -9.33
CA TYR A 405 -11.76 -6.83 -10.24
C TYR A 405 -10.61 -6.06 -9.58
N VAL A 406 -9.38 -6.54 -9.80
CA VAL A 406 -8.17 -5.92 -9.25
C VAL A 406 -7.51 -5.01 -10.30
N ALA A 407 -6.88 -5.61 -11.31
CA ALA A 407 -6.19 -4.96 -12.42
C ALA A 407 -5.81 -6.02 -13.47
N GLY A 408 -5.40 -5.61 -14.67
CA GLY A 408 -4.98 -6.54 -15.73
C GLY A 408 -6.00 -7.67 -15.94
N TYR A 409 -5.56 -8.91 -15.73
CA TYR A 409 -6.40 -10.11 -15.77
C TYR A 409 -6.64 -10.71 -14.38
N THR A 410 -6.47 -9.92 -13.33
CA THR A 410 -6.50 -10.39 -11.94
C THR A 410 -7.80 -10.00 -11.24
N GLY A 411 -8.39 -10.97 -10.54
CA GLY A 411 -9.56 -10.83 -9.69
C GLY A 411 -9.28 -11.30 -8.26
N ALA A 412 -9.98 -10.71 -7.30
CA ALA A 412 -9.92 -11.07 -5.90
C ALA A 412 -11.27 -11.64 -5.43
N PHE A 413 -11.21 -12.68 -4.61
CA PHE A 413 -12.35 -13.48 -4.16
C PHE A 413 -12.23 -13.76 -2.67
N TRP A 414 -13.34 -13.70 -1.95
CA TRP A 414 -13.38 -14.08 -0.53
C TRP A 414 -14.78 -14.58 -0.18
N PRO A 415 -14.94 -15.44 0.85
CA PRO A 415 -16.26 -15.86 1.33
C PRO A 415 -17.11 -14.65 1.73
N ARG A 416 -18.37 -14.62 1.27
CA ARG A 416 -19.26 -13.46 1.43
C ARG A 416 -19.49 -13.06 2.90
N ASP A 417 -19.65 -14.05 3.76
CA ASP A 417 -20.09 -13.83 5.15
C ASP A 417 -18.94 -13.76 6.15
N THR A 418 -17.83 -14.44 5.85
CA THR A 418 -16.70 -14.62 6.77
C THR A 418 -15.39 -14.06 6.23
N GLY A 419 -15.24 -13.91 4.92
CA GLY A 419 -14.01 -13.50 4.27
C GLY A 419 -13.58 -12.09 4.64
N VAL A 420 -12.27 -11.89 4.77
CA VAL A 420 -11.71 -10.54 4.88
C VAL A 420 -11.67 -9.90 3.48
N PRO A 421 -12.32 -8.74 3.27
CA PRO A 421 -12.36 -8.11 1.96
C PRO A 421 -10.99 -7.63 1.48
N VAL A 422 -10.81 -7.56 0.17
CA VAL A 422 -9.64 -6.95 -0.47
C VAL A 422 -9.88 -5.45 -0.71
N ILE A 423 -8.82 -4.65 -0.61
CA ILE A 423 -8.89 -3.20 -0.83
C ILE A 423 -9.05 -2.88 -2.31
N ASN A 424 -9.78 -1.81 -2.64
CA ASN A 424 -9.82 -1.30 -3.99
C ASN A 424 -8.42 -0.90 -4.48
N THR A 425 -8.03 -1.40 -5.65
CA THR A 425 -6.69 -1.21 -6.22
C THR A 425 -6.28 0.26 -6.33
N GLU A 426 -7.18 1.16 -6.74
CA GLU A 426 -6.82 2.58 -6.89
C GLU A 426 -6.54 3.24 -5.54
N VAL A 427 -7.32 2.90 -4.52
CA VAL A 427 -7.11 3.39 -3.15
C VAL A 427 -5.76 2.91 -2.62
N LEU A 428 -5.45 1.62 -2.78
CA LEU A 428 -4.16 1.04 -2.37
C LEU A 428 -2.98 1.69 -3.10
N MET A 429 -3.07 1.80 -4.43
CA MET A 429 -1.97 2.37 -5.23
C MET A 429 -1.75 3.86 -4.93
N ASN A 430 -2.82 4.60 -4.58
CA ASN A 430 -2.70 5.99 -4.13
C ASN A 430 -2.07 6.08 -2.73
N LEU A 431 -2.47 5.21 -1.80
CA LEU A 431 -1.89 5.12 -0.46
C LEU A 431 -0.39 4.83 -0.54
N ALA A 432 0.02 3.78 -1.26
CA ALA A 432 1.43 3.42 -1.43
C ALA A 432 2.25 4.52 -2.13
N ARG A 433 1.65 5.27 -3.07
CA ARG A 433 2.33 6.40 -3.73
C ARG A 433 2.61 7.55 -2.79
N LYS A 434 1.73 7.82 -1.82
CA LYS A 434 1.93 8.92 -0.86
C LYS A 434 2.92 8.56 0.28
N LEU A 435 3.24 7.27 0.43
CA LEU A 435 4.23 6.77 1.39
C LEU A 435 5.65 6.70 0.83
N ALA A 436 5.80 6.66 -0.49
CA ALA A 436 7.08 6.67 -1.22
C ALA A 436 7.55 8.10 -1.50
#